data_AF-A0A6A4UCN9-F1
#
_entry.id   AF-A0A6A4UCN9-F1
#
_cell.length_a   1.000
_cell.length_b   1.000
_cell.length_c   1.000
_cell.angle_alpha   90.00
_cell.angle_beta   90.00
_cell.angle_gamma   90.00
#
_symmetry.space_group_name_H-M   'P 1'
#
loop_
_entity.id
_entity.type
_entity.pdbx_description
1 polymer ?
#
loop_
_entity_poly.entity_id
_entity_poly.type
_entity_poly.pdbx_seq_one_letter_code
_entity_poly.pdbx_strand_id
1 'polypeptide(L)'
;MRFYFLVLFFLLMINTVFSQNLDYTLEDRERLVRVEEGLKSLNIQMNQRFEALESSINRRLDNLNTFMLWGFGILFTGMLSLVGFTLWDRRSMLSPVIRKSQELEDENRRIKEILREYAHTDEKLLNVAKKVGLL
;
A
#
# COMPACT_ATOMS: atom_id res chain seq x y z
N MET A 1 -1.84 9.56 96.39
CA MET A 1 -1.87 10.92 95.81
C MET A 1 -0.62 11.25 94.98
N ARG A 2 0.61 11.20 95.52
CA ARG A 2 1.84 11.61 94.80
C ARG A 2 2.17 10.79 93.54
N PHE A 3 1.95 9.48 93.57
CA PHE A 3 2.23 8.59 92.42
C PHE A 3 1.31 8.83 91.22
N TYR A 4 0.01 9.03 91.46
CA TYR A 4 -0.96 9.35 90.41
C TYR A 4 -0.65 10.68 89.73
N PHE A 5 -0.12 11.66 90.47
CA PHE A 5 0.30 12.95 89.93
C PHE A 5 1.51 12.81 88.98
N LEU A 6 2.46 11.94 89.32
CA LEU A 6 3.61 11.61 88.45
C LEU A 6 3.18 10.89 87.17
N VAL A 7 2.25 9.94 87.28
CA VAL A 7 1.72 9.21 86.12
C VAL A 7 0.94 10.14 85.19
N LEU A 8 0.13 11.05 85.75
CA LEU A 8 -0.60 12.06 84.98
C LEU A 8 0.35 13.02 84.27
N PHE A 9 1.41 13.48 84.96
CA PHE A 9 2.44 14.35 84.38
C PHE A 9 3.20 13.66 83.24
N PHE A 10 3.51 12.37 83.39
CA PHE A 10 4.14 11.57 82.35
C PHE A 10 3.22 11.37 81.14
N LEU A 11 1.93 11.11 81.37
CA LEU A 11 0.91 11.05 80.31
C LEU A 11 0.75 12.37 79.55
N LEU A 12 0.87 13.51 80.24
CA LEU A 12 0.79 14.83 79.62
C LEU A 12 2.02 15.13 78.74
N MET A 13 3.20 14.67 79.15
CA MET A 13 4.45 14.80 78.39
C MET A 13 4.50 13.92 77.13
N ILE A 14 3.81 12.78 77.11
CA ILE A 14 3.75 11.94 75.89
C ILE A 14 2.99 12.65 74.76
N ASN A 15 1.99 13.48 75.10
CA ASN A 15 1.18 14.18 74.09
C ASN A 15 1.91 15.36 73.43
N THR A 16 2.93 15.95 74.06
CA THR A 16 3.67 17.09 73.49
C THR A 16 4.79 16.68 72.52
N VAL A 17 5.23 15.41 72.55
CA VAL A 17 6.34 14.91 71.73
C VAL A 17 5.91 14.58 70.29
N PHE A 18 4.61 14.45 70.01
CA PHE A 18 4.11 13.95 68.71
C PHE A 18 3.58 15.03 67.74
N SER A 19 4.17 16.23 67.73
CA SER A 19 3.85 17.23 66.70
C SER A 19 5.12 17.77 66.03
N GLN A 20 5.86 16.88 65.36
CA GLN A 20 6.87 17.30 64.40
C GLN A 20 6.17 17.57 63.06
N ASN A 21 5.58 18.77 62.94
CA ASN A 21 5.09 19.26 61.66
C ASN A 21 6.31 19.40 60.74
N LEU A 22 6.37 18.57 59.69
CA LEU A 22 7.42 18.63 58.68
C LEU A 22 7.13 19.84 57.78
N ASP A 23 7.43 21.03 58.28
CA ASP A 23 7.32 22.25 57.48
C ASP A 23 8.46 22.27 56.46
N TYR A 24 8.12 22.12 55.17
CA TYR A 24 9.06 22.27 54.08
C TYR A 24 9.81 23.61 54.21
N THR A 25 11.14 23.54 54.31
CA THR A 25 11.98 24.72 54.44
C THR A 25 11.92 25.54 53.15
N LEU A 26 12.16 26.85 53.24
CA LEU A 26 12.22 27.75 52.07
C LEU A 26 13.19 27.22 50.99
N GLU A 27 14.33 26.66 51.41
CA GLU A 27 15.32 26.04 50.55
C GLU A 27 14.76 24.85 49.74
N ASP A 28 13.94 23.99 50.35
CA ASP A 28 13.33 22.85 49.63
C ASP A 28 12.36 23.34 48.56
N ARG A 29 11.63 24.43 48.82
CA ARG A 29 10.72 25.04 47.85
C ARG A 29 11.50 25.64 46.68
N GLU A 30 12.60 26.35 46.93
CA GLU A 30 13.45 26.88 45.86
C GLU A 30 14.09 25.77 45.00
N ARG A 31 14.51 24.67 45.62
CA ARG A 31 15.02 23.50 44.89
C ARG A 31 13.95 22.88 44.00
N LEU A 32 12.71 22.76 44.49
CA LEU A 32 11.58 22.26 43.70
C LEU A 32 11.26 23.17 42.52
N VAL A 33 11.24 24.50 42.71
CA VAL A 33 11.01 25.47 41.63
C VAL A 33 12.09 25.34 40.55
N ARG A 34 13.37 25.25 40.94
CA ARG A 34 14.47 25.06 39.98
C ARG A 34 14.36 23.75 39.20
N VAL A 35 13.95 22.67 39.86
CA VAL A 35 13.73 21.39 39.19
C VAL A 35 12.56 21.49 38.21
N GLU A 36 11.45 22.12 38.60
CA GLU A 36 10.30 22.33 37.73
C GLU A 36 10.66 23.18 36.49
N GLU A 37 11.43 24.25 36.68
CA GLU A 37 11.98 25.06 35.58
C GLU A 37 12.90 24.25 34.67
N GLY A 38 13.79 23.44 35.25
CA GLY A 38 14.64 22.51 34.51
C GLY A 38 13.81 21.53 33.66
N LEU A 39 12.78 20.92 34.25
CA LEU A 39 11.86 20.01 33.55
C LEU A 39 11.08 20.71 32.45
N LYS A 40 10.58 21.94 32.68
CA LYS A 40 9.91 22.75 31.65
C LYS A 40 10.85 23.04 30.48
N SER A 41 12.09 23.45 30.77
CA SER A 41 13.09 23.75 29.74
C SER A 41 13.47 22.50 28.92
N LEU A 42 13.56 21.34 29.56
CA LEU A 42 13.82 20.06 28.89
C LEU A 42 12.63 19.64 28.03
N ASN A 43 11.41 19.78 28.52
CA ASN A 43 10.19 19.46 27.77
C ASN A 43 10.08 20.32 26.50
N ILE A 44 10.33 21.63 26.61
CA ILE A 44 10.34 22.54 25.44
C ILE A 44 11.39 22.10 24.41
N GLN A 45 12.62 21.84 24.83
CA GLN A 45 13.69 21.39 23.92
C GLN A 45 13.36 20.05 23.28
N MET A 46 12.76 19.14 24.05
CA MET A 46 12.35 17.83 23.56
C MET A 46 11.25 17.96 22.51
N ASN A 47 10.21 18.77 22.75
CA ASN A 47 9.15 19.02 21.78
C ASN A 47 9.70 19.64 20.49
N GLN A 48 10.58 20.64 20.59
CA GLN A 48 11.23 21.23 19.41
C GLN A 48 12.02 20.21 18.59
N ARG A 49 12.74 19.29 19.25
CA ARG A 49 13.47 18.23 18.56
C ARG A 49 12.54 17.20 17.93
N PHE A 50 11.45 16.84 18.60
CA PHE A 50 10.44 15.94 18.05
C PHE A 50 9.74 16.56 16.83
N GLU A 51 9.32 17.82 16.90
CA GLU A 51 8.72 18.53 15.77
C GLU A 51 9.70 18.64 14.58
N ALA A 52 10.97 18.94 14.85
CA ALA A 52 12.00 18.96 13.82
C ALA A 52 12.22 17.58 13.18
N LEU A 53 12.20 16.51 13.99
CA LEU A 53 12.32 15.15 13.49
C LEU A 53 11.09 14.75 12.66
N GLU A 54 9.89 14.98 13.18
CA GLU A 54 8.62 14.68 12.52
C GLU A 54 8.51 15.41 11.18
N SER A 55 8.80 16.71 11.15
CA SER A 55 8.80 17.48 9.91
C SER A 55 9.84 16.97 8.90
N SER A 56 11.02 16.54 9.36
CA SER A 56 12.03 15.96 8.48
C SER A 56 11.62 14.62 7.89
N ILE A 57 10.93 13.78 8.67
CA ILE A 57 10.40 12.48 8.26
C ILE A 57 9.26 12.68 7.27
N ASN A 58 8.31 13.55 7.61
CA ASN A 58 7.16 13.86 6.75
C ASN A 58 7.63 14.36 5.37
N ARG A 59 8.58 15.30 5.32
CA ARG A 59 9.15 15.76 4.04
C ARG A 59 9.79 14.64 3.22
N ARG A 60 10.48 13.70 3.87
CA ARG A 60 11.09 12.56 3.17
C ARG A 60 10.02 11.59 2.65
N LEU A 61 8.99 11.31 3.44
CA LEU A 61 7.86 10.49 3.04
C LEU A 61 7.07 11.13 1.88
N ASP A 62 6.83 12.44 1.93
CA ASP A 62 6.15 13.17 0.86
C ASP A 62 6.95 13.11 -0.45
N ASN A 63 8.28 13.26 -0.36
CA ASN A 63 9.15 13.12 -1.52
C ASN A 63 9.13 11.70 -2.09
N LEU A 64 9.16 10.67 -1.22
CA LEU A 64 9.07 9.27 -1.64
C LEU A 64 7.71 8.96 -2.27
N ASN A 65 6.61 9.39 -1.67
CA ASN A 65 5.26 9.24 -2.21
C ASN A 65 5.15 9.92 -3.56
N THR A 66 5.65 11.16 -3.68
CA THR A 66 5.67 11.90 -4.95
C THR A 66 6.47 11.16 -6.00
N PHE A 67 7.70 10.73 -5.69
CA PHE A 67 8.55 9.97 -6.59
C PHE A 67 7.89 8.66 -7.03
N MET A 68 7.29 7.93 -6.08
CA MET A 68 6.62 6.67 -6.32
C MET A 68 5.40 6.84 -7.22
N LEU A 69 4.57 7.85 -6.98
CA LEU A 69 3.40 8.16 -7.81
C LEU A 69 3.81 8.53 -9.25
N TRP A 70 4.83 9.39 -9.41
CA TRP A 70 5.34 9.74 -10.73
C TRP A 70 6.01 8.56 -11.44
N GLY A 71 6.85 7.81 -10.73
CA GLY A 71 7.54 6.64 -11.24
C GLY A 71 6.57 5.55 -11.69
N PHE A 72 5.60 5.19 -10.86
CA PHE A 72 4.55 4.27 -11.24
C PHE A 72 3.67 4.82 -12.36
N GLY A 73 3.34 6.11 -12.36
CA GLY A 73 2.58 6.74 -13.45
C GLY A 73 3.26 6.53 -14.80
N ILE A 74 4.57 6.76 -14.89
CA ILE A 74 5.35 6.54 -16.12
C ILE A 74 5.43 5.06 -16.47
N LEU A 75 5.69 4.18 -15.49
CA LEU A 75 5.79 2.74 -15.72
C LEU A 75 4.46 2.15 -16.22
N PHE A 76 3.34 2.44 -15.54
CA PHE A 76 2.02 1.98 -15.95
C PHE A 76 1.61 2.56 -17.29
N THR A 77 1.87 3.85 -17.53
CA THR A 77 1.62 4.47 -18.84
C THR A 77 2.43 3.76 -19.92
N GLY A 78 3.73 3.55 -19.73
CA GLY A 78 4.59 2.84 -20.68
C GLY A 78 4.13 1.41 -20.94
N MET A 79 3.74 0.67 -19.90
CA MET A 79 3.20 -0.69 -20.03
C MET A 79 1.89 -0.70 -20.83
N LEU A 80 0.94 0.18 -20.48
CA LEU A 80 -0.34 0.29 -21.19
C LEU A 80 -0.15 0.78 -22.62
N SER A 81 0.79 1.68 -22.87
CA SER A 81 1.17 2.12 -24.21
C SER A 81 1.71 0.95 -25.04
N LEU A 82 2.60 0.12 -24.49
CA LEU A 82 3.11 -1.07 -25.18
C LEU A 82 2.00 -2.08 -25.47
N VAL A 83 1.20 -2.44 -24.47
CA VAL A 83 0.08 -3.39 -24.65
C VAL A 83 -0.94 -2.84 -25.64
N GLY A 84 -1.32 -1.57 -25.49
CA GLY A 84 -2.23 -0.89 -26.41
C GLY A 84 -1.70 -0.84 -27.83
N PHE A 85 -0.41 -0.54 -28.01
CA PHE A 85 0.26 -0.55 -29.30
C PHE A 85 0.32 -1.95 -29.91
N THR A 86 0.68 -2.98 -29.15
CA THR A 86 0.71 -4.37 -29.63
C THR A 86 -0.68 -4.88 -30.02
N LEU A 87 -1.72 -4.52 -29.28
CA LEU A 87 -3.10 -4.87 -29.63
C LEU A 87 -3.57 -4.14 -30.90
N TRP A 88 -3.15 -2.88 -31.08
CA TRP A 88 -3.42 -2.11 -32.30
C TRP A 88 -2.71 -2.72 -33.51
N ASP A 89 -1.43 -3.05 -33.38
CA ASP A 89 -0.59 -3.63 -34.44
C ASP A 89 -1.19 -4.94 -35.01
N ARG A 90 -1.67 -5.82 -34.12
CA ARG A 90 -2.31 -7.09 -34.53
C ARG A 90 -3.55 -6.88 -35.42
N ARG A 91 -4.37 -5.84 -35.17
CA ARG A 91 -5.56 -5.56 -35.99
C ARG A 91 -5.18 -5.08 -37.38
N SER A 92 -4.10 -4.31 -37.51
CA SER A 92 -3.64 -3.78 -38.80
C SER A 92 -2.94 -4.84 -39.67
N MET A 93 -2.18 -5.77 -39.07
CA MET A 93 -1.48 -6.82 -39.82
C MET A 93 -2.34 -8.04 -40.20
N LEU A 94 -3.42 -8.34 -39.45
CA LEU A 94 -4.28 -9.50 -39.75
C LEU A 94 -5.25 -9.27 -40.92
N SER A 95 -5.50 -8.02 -41.30
CA SER A 95 -6.41 -7.68 -42.42
C SER A 95 -6.07 -8.40 -43.74
N PRO A 96 -4.82 -8.38 -44.25
CA PRO A 96 -4.47 -9.12 -45.46
C PRO A 96 -4.51 -10.65 -45.29
N VAL A 97 -4.28 -11.17 -44.08
CA VAL A 97 -4.30 -12.63 -43.82
C VAL A 97 -5.74 -13.16 -43.81
N ILE A 98 -6.65 -12.42 -43.18
CA ILE A 98 -8.09 -12.74 -43.19
C ILE A 98 -8.63 -12.71 -44.62
N ARG A 99 -8.24 -11.71 -45.42
CA ARG A 99 -8.70 -11.61 -46.82
C ARG A 99 -8.17 -12.75 -47.69
N LYS A 100 -6.88 -13.10 -47.58
CA LYS A 100 -6.31 -14.26 -48.27
C LYS A 100 -6.96 -15.58 -47.84
N SER A 101 -7.29 -15.73 -46.56
CA SER A 101 -7.98 -16.92 -46.07
C SER A 101 -9.39 -17.05 -46.66
N GLN A 102 -10.12 -15.93 -46.79
CA GLN A 102 -11.46 -15.91 -47.40
C GLN A 102 -11.40 -16.18 -48.91
N GLU A 103 -10.46 -15.55 -49.63
CA GLU A 103 -10.25 -15.79 -51.06
C GLU A 103 -9.95 -17.29 -51.34
N LEU A 104 -9.10 -17.92 -50.51
CA LEU A 104 -8.78 -19.35 -50.61
C LEU A 104 -9.95 -20.28 -50.24
N GLU A 105 -10.81 -19.88 -49.30
CA GLU A 105 -12.03 -20.63 -48.98
C GLU A 105 -13.06 -20.57 -50.12
N ASP A 106 -13.22 -19.40 -50.74
CA ASP A 106 -14.14 -19.19 -51.85
C ASP A 106 -13.69 -19.92 -53.12
N GLU A 107 -12.39 -19.88 -53.43
CA GLU A 107 -11.80 -20.67 -54.53
C GLU A 107 -11.99 -22.17 -54.31
N ASN A 108 -11.71 -22.67 -53.09
CA ASN A 108 -11.97 -24.07 -52.74
C ASN A 108 -13.44 -24.44 -52.88
N ARG A 109 -14.37 -23.55 -52.51
CA ARG A 109 -15.80 -23.81 -52.64
C ARG A 109 -16.22 -23.94 -54.10
N ARG A 110 -15.77 -23.03 -54.97
CA ARG A 110 -16.04 -23.08 -56.42
C ARG A 110 -15.46 -24.33 -57.06
N ILE A 111 -14.23 -24.71 -56.69
CA ILE A 111 -13.60 -25.93 -57.18
C ILE A 111 -14.40 -27.18 -56.75
N LYS A 112 -14.89 -27.22 -55.50
CA LYS A 112 -15.77 -28.32 -55.03
C LYS A 112 -17.09 -28.36 -55.79
N GLU A 113 -17.72 -27.21 -56.06
CA GLU A 113 -18.97 -27.14 -56.81
C GLU A 113 -18.80 -27.65 -58.24
N ILE A 114 -17.74 -27.21 -58.93
CA ILE A 114 -17.39 -27.69 -60.26
C ILE A 114 -17.12 -29.20 -60.22
N LEU A 115 -16.30 -29.68 -59.29
CA LEU A 115 -16.02 -31.12 -59.14
C LEU A 115 -17.29 -31.92 -58.84
N ARG A 116 -18.24 -31.38 -58.07
CA ARG A 116 -19.53 -32.01 -57.79
C ARG A 116 -20.38 -32.14 -59.06
N GLU A 117 -20.47 -31.07 -59.85
CA GLU A 117 -21.23 -31.05 -61.10
C GLU A 117 -20.64 -32.01 -62.13
N TYR A 118 -19.31 -32.05 -62.26
CA TYR A 118 -18.60 -33.02 -63.11
C TYR A 118 -18.69 -34.46 -62.61
N ALA A 119 -18.65 -34.69 -61.28
CA ALA A 119 -18.78 -36.03 -60.70
C ALA A 119 -20.18 -36.64 -60.93
N HIS A 120 -21.22 -35.83 -61.07
CA HIS A 120 -22.55 -36.32 -61.48
C HIS A 120 -22.61 -36.72 -62.97
N THR A 121 -21.66 -36.27 -63.78
CA THR A 121 -21.59 -36.56 -65.22
C THR A 121 -20.67 -37.74 -65.54
N ASP A 122 -19.71 -38.07 -64.69
CA ASP A 122 -18.70 -39.13 -64.91
C ASP A 122 -18.58 -40.09 -63.70
N GLU A 123 -18.94 -41.37 -63.90
CA GLU A 123 -18.92 -42.44 -62.88
C GLU A 123 -17.53 -42.66 -62.25
N LYS A 124 -16.43 -42.42 -62.99
CA LYS A 124 -15.07 -42.58 -62.45
C LYS A 124 -14.74 -41.46 -61.47
N LEU A 125 -15.14 -40.23 -61.76
CA LEU A 125 -14.92 -39.07 -60.88
C LEU A 125 -15.75 -39.17 -59.60
N LEU A 126 -16.99 -39.69 -59.67
CA LEU A 126 -17.83 -39.94 -58.50
C LEU A 126 -17.16 -40.87 -57.46
N ASN A 127 -16.57 -41.97 -57.94
CA ASN A 127 -15.91 -42.94 -57.07
C ASN A 127 -14.63 -42.38 -56.42
N VAL A 128 -13.87 -41.56 -57.16
CA VAL A 128 -12.68 -40.89 -56.62
C VAL A 128 -13.07 -39.81 -55.61
N ALA A 129 -14.10 -39.00 -55.88
CA ALA A 129 -14.58 -37.96 -54.97
C ALA A 129 -15.11 -38.54 -53.65
N LYS A 130 -15.87 -39.64 -53.68
CA LYS A 130 -16.29 -40.39 -52.48
C LYS A 130 -15.12 -40.92 -51.67
N LYS A 131 -14.07 -41.42 -52.33
CA LYS A 131 -12.89 -42.00 -51.66
C LYS A 131 -12.04 -40.95 -50.94
N VAL A 132 -12.02 -39.72 -51.45
CA VAL A 132 -11.28 -38.57 -50.87
C VAL A 132 -12.12 -37.81 -49.82
N GLY A 133 -13.41 -38.15 -49.65
CA GLY A 133 -14.29 -37.50 -48.66
C GLY A 133 -14.74 -36.10 -49.07
N LEU A 134 -14.74 -35.81 -50.38
CA LEU A 134 -15.18 -34.52 -50.93
C LEU A 134 -16.72 -34.44 -51.09
N LEU A 135 -17.38 -35.61 -51.07
CA LEU A 135 -18.83 -35.86 -51.11
C LEU A 135 -19.19 -36.88 -50.03
#